data_AF-A0A352J309-F1
#
_entry.id   AF-A0A352J309-F1
#
_cell.length_a   1.000
_cell.length_b   1.000
_cell.length_c   1.000
_cell.angle_alpha   90.00
_cell.angle_beta   90.00
_cell.angle_gamma   90.00
#
_symmetry.space_group_name_H-M   'P 1'
#
loop_
_entity.id
_entity.type
_entity.pdbx_description
1 polymer ?
#
loop_
_entity_poly.entity_id
_entity_poly.type
_entity_poly.pdbx_seq_one_letter_code
_entity_poly.pdbx_strand_id
1 'polypeptide(L)'
;GPDGNPVMDGDKELEYKPDAIALDVSGSTNEKTAGARLAKYEFDPTAQAGGQLVHNDWVLFRYADVLLMKSEALVRAGQNGDAELQQVRGRVDAPARTATLQNILDERLLELAWEGHRRQDLIR
;
A
#
# COMPACT_ATOMS: atom_id res chain seq x y z
N GLY A 1 15.32 -11.49 5.48
CA GLY A 1 15.82 -10.13 5.72
C GLY A 1 16.05 -9.46 4.38
N PRO A 2 16.22 -8.13 4.34
CA PRO A 2 16.59 -7.38 3.11
C PRO A 2 17.87 -7.89 2.45
N ASP A 3 18.72 -8.58 3.21
CA ASP A 3 19.97 -9.24 2.83
C ASP A 3 19.79 -10.68 2.30
N GLY A 4 18.54 -11.16 2.20
CA GLY A 4 18.22 -12.53 1.76
C GLY A 4 18.39 -13.61 2.85
N ASN A 5 18.87 -13.26 4.05
CA ASN A 5 19.00 -14.22 5.15
C ASN A 5 17.71 -14.30 5.98
N PRO A 6 17.36 -15.46 6.55
CA PRO A 6 16.27 -15.60 7.52
C PRO A 6 16.39 -14.59 8.67
N VAL A 7 15.29 -13.91 9.01
CA VAL A 7 15.21 -13.13 10.26
C VAL A 7 14.77 -14.08 11.36
N MET A 8 15.40 -14.04 12.53
CA MET A 8 15.11 -14.96 13.63
C MET A 8 14.28 -14.29 14.73
N ASP A 9 13.29 -15.00 15.28
CA ASP A 9 12.59 -14.70 16.53
C ASP A 9 12.99 -15.72 17.60
N GLY A 10 14.06 -15.40 18.34
CA GLY A 10 14.74 -16.37 19.21
C GLY A 10 15.41 -17.48 18.38
N ASP A 11 15.07 -18.73 18.69
CA ASP A 11 15.63 -19.91 18.01
C ASP A 11 14.89 -20.32 16.73
N LYS A 12 13.81 -19.60 16.36
CA LYS A 12 12.98 -19.92 15.19
C LYS A 12 13.11 -18.84 14.13
N GLU A 13 13.00 -19.23 12.87
CA GLU A 13 12.83 -18.28 11.79
C GLU A 13 11.50 -17.53 11.97
N LEU A 14 11.55 -16.21 11.78
CA LEU A 14 10.40 -15.33 11.83
C LEU A 14 9.54 -15.55 10.58
N GLU A 15 8.43 -16.24 10.75
CA GLU A 15 7.43 -16.46 9.71
C GLU A 15 6.20 -15.60 9.97
N TYR A 16 5.87 -14.72 9.03
CA TYR A 16 4.60 -13.99 9.04
C TYR A 16 3.48 -14.88 8.49
N LYS A 17 2.30 -14.77 9.09
CA LYS A 17 1.09 -15.51 8.68
C LYS A 17 0.02 -14.52 8.23
N PRO A 18 0.02 -14.14 6.95
CA PRO A 18 -0.91 -13.16 6.40
C PRO A 18 -2.39 -13.51 6.66
N ASP A 19 -2.72 -14.81 6.65
CA ASP A 19 -4.09 -15.29 6.78
C ASP A 19 -4.53 -15.52 8.23
N ALA A 20 -3.62 -15.42 9.21
CA ALA A 20 -3.93 -15.64 10.63
C ALA A 20 -4.57 -14.41 11.30
N ILE A 21 -5.38 -13.64 10.56
CA ILE A 21 -6.01 -12.40 11.04
C ILE A 21 -7.24 -12.75 11.90
N ALA A 22 -7.34 -12.12 13.06
CA ALA A 22 -8.51 -12.19 13.94
C ALA A 22 -8.81 -10.81 14.56
N LEU A 23 -10.05 -10.62 15.03
CA LEU A 23 -10.46 -9.42 15.76
C LEU A 23 -9.65 -9.20 17.05
N ASP A 24 -9.25 -10.29 17.70
CA ASP A 24 -8.37 -10.29 18.86
C ASP A 24 -7.32 -11.39 18.68
N VAL A 25 -6.06 -11.03 18.81
CA VAL A 25 -4.88 -11.92 18.70
C VAL A 25 -4.10 -12.00 20.00
N SER A 26 -4.57 -11.34 21.06
CA SER A 26 -3.90 -11.23 22.36
C SER A 26 -3.71 -12.60 23.00
N GLY A 27 -2.47 -12.93 23.41
CA GLY A 27 -2.13 -14.21 24.01
C GLY A 27 -2.10 -15.39 23.03
N SER A 28 -2.30 -15.15 21.73
CA SER A 28 -2.16 -16.18 20.70
C SER A 28 -0.70 -16.40 20.31
N THR A 29 -0.40 -17.57 19.73
CA THR A 29 0.94 -17.86 19.21
C THR A 29 1.35 -16.97 18.03
N ASN A 30 0.40 -16.34 17.36
CA ASN A 30 0.64 -15.47 16.21
C ASN A 30 0.47 -13.99 16.55
N GLU A 31 0.44 -13.61 17.84
CA GLU A 31 0.21 -12.22 18.26
C GLU A 31 1.13 -11.21 17.55
N LYS A 32 2.40 -11.60 17.30
CA LYS A 32 3.40 -10.76 16.60
C LYS A 32 3.42 -10.95 15.08
N THR A 33 2.89 -12.06 14.58
CA THR A 33 3.09 -12.54 13.20
C THR A 33 1.82 -12.62 12.36
N ALA A 34 0.64 -12.45 12.98
CA ALA A 34 -0.64 -12.40 12.30
C ALA A 34 -0.77 -11.18 11.38
N GLY A 35 -1.29 -11.41 10.18
CA GLY A 35 -1.57 -10.38 9.19
C GLY A 35 -0.40 -10.06 8.27
N ALA A 36 -0.73 -9.51 7.10
CA ALA A 36 0.26 -9.09 6.13
C ALA A 36 1.02 -7.85 6.66
N ARG A 37 2.36 -7.87 6.57
CA ARG A 37 3.20 -6.71 6.83
C ARG A 37 3.37 -5.90 5.56
N LEU A 38 3.36 -4.58 5.72
CA LEU A 38 3.59 -3.69 4.60
C LEU A 38 5.10 -3.58 4.32
N ALA A 39 5.49 -3.81 3.06
CA ALA A 39 6.86 -3.70 2.60
C ALA A 39 7.15 -2.41 1.78
N LYS A 40 6.16 -1.52 1.64
CA LYS A 40 6.24 -0.36 0.73
C LYS A 40 7.32 0.65 1.13
N TYR A 41 7.42 0.96 2.41
CA TYR A 41 8.48 1.78 2.96
C TYR A 41 9.43 0.85 3.70
N GLU A 42 10.58 0.60 3.08
CA GLU A 42 11.59 -0.28 3.65
C GLU A 42 12.19 0.32 4.93
N PHE A 43 12.56 -0.55 5.85
CA PHE A 43 13.28 -0.15 7.04
C PHE A 43 14.70 0.26 6.67
N ASP A 44 15.11 1.43 7.12
CA ASP A 44 16.48 1.92 6.94
C ASP A 44 17.40 1.32 8.02
N PRO A 45 18.31 0.38 7.66
CA PRO A 45 19.20 -0.26 8.62
C PRO A 45 20.28 0.69 9.17
N THR A 46 20.48 1.84 8.53
CA THR A 46 21.46 2.86 8.93
C THR A 46 20.83 4.00 9.75
N ALA A 47 19.52 3.93 10.00
CA ALA A 47 18.79 4.92 10.75
C ALA A 47 19.38 5.11 12.16
N GLN A 48 19.63 6.36 12.53
CA GLN A 48 20.20 6.72 13.82
C GLN A 48 19.12 6.77 14.91
N ALA A 49 19.55 6.92 16.17
CA ALA A 49 18.66 7.03 17.33
C ALA A 49 17.65 5.85 17.46
N GLY A 50 18.11 4.63 17.15
CA GLY A 50 17.27 3.42 17.28
C GLY A 50 16.14 3.35 16.26
N GLY A 51 16.35 3.85 15.03
CA GLY A 51 15.34 3.82 13.96
C GLY A 51 14.40 5.03 13.94
N GLN A 52 14.69 6.09 14.70
CA GLN A 52 13.88 7.30 14.72
C GLN A 52 14.28 8.30 13.61
N LEU A 53 15.53 8.25 13.17
CA LEU A 53 16.07 9.12 12.13
C LEU A 53 16.26 8.31 10.85
N VAL A 54 15.13 7.92 10.26
CA VAL A 54 15.08 7.21 8.97
C VAL A 54 15.24 8.21 7.82
N HIS A 55 15.99 7.83 6.79
CA HIS A 55 16.28 8.72 5.65
C HIS A 55 15.19 8.76 4.57
N ASN A 56 14.14 7.95 4.68
CA ASN A 56 13.08 7.93 3.67
C ASN A 56 12.20 9.19 3.74
N ASP A 57 12.00 9.81 2.59
CA ASP A 57 11.08 10.93 2.46
C ASP A 57 9.62 10.48 2.53
N TRP A 58 8.77 11.35 3.07
CA TRP A 58 7.33 11.14 3.07
C TRP A 58 6.69 11.67 1.79
N VAL A 59 5.98 10.78 1.10
CA VAL A 59 5.25 11.14 -0.12
C VAL A 59 3.88 11.70 0.25
N LEU A 60 3.81 13.02 0.44
CA LEU A 60 2.56 13.74 0.72
C LEU A 60 1.72 13.96 -0.53
N PHE A 61 2.38 14.27 -1.65
CA PHE A 61 1.76 14.47 -2.95
C PHE A 61 2.58 13.76 -4.01
N ARG A 62 1.88 13.13 -4.95
CA ARG A 62 2.53 12.51 -6.11
C ARG A 62 1.62 12.50 -7.31
N TYR A 63 2.24 12.38 -8.47
CA TYR A 63 1.56 12.54 -9.74
C TYR A 63 0.45 11.50 -9.98
N ALA A 64 0.60 10.26 -9.49
CA ALA A 64 -0.44 9.25 -9.68
C ALA A 64 -1.75 9.60 -8.96
N ASP A 65 -1.70 10.27 -7.82
CA ASP A 65 -2.92 10.74 -7.14
C ASP A 65 -3.69 11.75 -8.01
N VAL A 66 -2.96 12.67 -8.65
CA VAL A 66 -3.53 13.65 -9.60
C VAL A 66 -4.15 12.95 -10.81
N LEU A 67 -3.50 11.93 -11.36
CA LEU A 67 -4.04 11.14 -12.46
C LEU A 67 -5.34 10.44 -12.05
N LEU A 68 -5.37 9.79 -10.89
CA LEU A 68 -6.56 9.09 -10.41
C LEU A 68 -7.70 10.04 -10.06
N MET A 69 -7.41 11.22 -9.49
CA MET A 69 -8.41 12.28 -9.27
C MET A 69 -8.99 12.78 -10.59
N LYS A 70 -8.15 12.98 -11.62
CA LYS A 70 -8.61 13.40 -12.96
C LYS A 70 -9.46 12.32 -13.61
N SER A 71 -9.03 11.05 -13.57
CA SER A 71 -9.78 9.89 -14.08
C SER A 71 -11.20 9.86 -13.50
N GLU A 72 -11.31 10.05 -12.18
CA GLU A 72 -12.60 10.06 -11.52
C GLU A 72 -13.46 11.26 -11.85
N ALA A 73 -12.87 12.46 -11.90
CA ALA A 73 -13.60 13.67 -12.27
C ALA A 73 -14.22 13.53 -13.67
N LEU A 74 -13.48 12.93 -14.62
CA LEU A 74 -13.98 12.62 -15.96
C LEU A 74 -15.15 11.63 -15.90
N VAL A 75 -15.03 10.53 -15.16
CA VAL A 75 -16.10 9.54 -15.00
C VAL A 75 -17.35 10.16 -14.36
N ARG A 76 -17.19 10.99 -13.32
CA ARG A 76 -18.31 11.72 -12.69
C ARG A 76 -18.97 12.73 -13.64
N ALA A 77 -18.22 13.29 -14.59
CA ALA A 77 -18.74 14.16 -15.63
C ALA A 77 -19.36 13.39 -16.82
N GLY A 78 -19.47 12.06 -16.75
CA GLY A 78 -19.98 11.22 -17.84
C GLY A 78 -19.03 11.08 -19.02
N GLN A 79 -17.73 11.37 -18.82
CA GLN A 79 -16.69 11.26 -19.83
C GLN A 79 -15.84 9.99 -19.60
N ASN A 80 -14.93 9.71 -20.54
CA ASN A 80 -13.99 8.60 -20.43
C ASN A 80 -12.76 9.01 -19.59
N GLY A 81 -12.45 8.25 -18.54
CA GLY A 81 -11.27 8.43 -17.68
C GLY A 81 -10.21 7.33 -17.83
N ASP A 82 -10.27 6.52 -18.89
CA ASP A 82 -9.42 5.34 -19.09
C ASP A 82 -7.96 5.73 -19.27
N ALA A 83 -7.70 6.85 -19.94
CA ALA A 83 -6.35 7.29 -20.28
C ALA A 83 -5.49 7.51 -19.02
N GLU A 84 -6.02 8.23 -18.02
CA GLU A 84 -5.33 8.48 -16.76
C GLU A 84 -5.18 7.21 -15.92
N LEU A 85 -6.22 6.37 -15.88
CA LEU A 85 -6.17 5.09 -15.15
C LEU A 85 -5.10 4.15 -15.74
N GLN A 86 -5.01 4.09 -17.07
CA GLN A 86 -4.04 3.25 -17.77
C GLN A 86 -2.61 3.79 -17.65
N GLN A 87 -2.41 5.10 -17.50
CA GLN A 87 -1.06 5.63 -17.21
C GLN A 87 -0.54 5.11 -15.86
N VAL A 88 -1.38 5.04 -14.83
CA VAL A 88 -0.99 4.50 -13.52
C VAL A 88 -0.73 3.00 -13.59
N ARG A 89 -1.65 2.24 -14.21
CA ARG A 89 -1.54 0.78 -14.32
C ARG A 89 -0.40 0.33 -15.23
N GLY A 90 -0.20 1.03 -16.35
CA GLY A 90 0.86 0.74 -17.33
C GLY A 90 2.27 0.95 -16.78
N ARG A 91 2.46 1.85 -15.81
CA ARG A 91 3.76 2.03 -15.15
C ARG A 91 4.26 0.75 -14.45
N VAL A 92 3.35 -0.12 -14.01
CA VAL A 92 3.66 -1.37 -13.29
C VAL A 92 3.22 -2.61 -14.07
N ASP A 93 3.04 -2.48 -15.40
CA ASP A 93 2.61 -3.54 -16.30
C ASP A 93 1.30 -4.24 -15.87
N ALA A 94 0.43 -3.53 -15.14
CA ALA A 94 -0.83 -4.09 -14.68
C ALA A 94 -1.87 -4.13 -15.81
N PRO A 95 -2.72 -5.17 -15.90
CA PRO A 95 -3.71 -5.30 -16.96
C PRO A 95 -4.63 -4.09 -17.06
N ALA A 96 -4.97 -3.66 -18.28
CA ALA A 96 -5.88 -2.53 -18.47
C ALA A 96 -7.25 -2.75 -17.80
N ARG A 97 -7.86 -1.68 -17.31
CA ARG A 97 -9.20 -1.66 -16.73
C ARG A 97 -9.98 -0.48 -17.29
N THR A 98 -11.29 -0.63 -17.41
CA THR A 98 -12.20 0.48 -17.71
C THR A 98 -12.36 1.36 -16.47
N ALA A 99 -12.34 2.67 -16.66
CA ALA A 99 -12.54 3.68 -15.64
C ALA A 99 -14.01 3.71 -15.23
N THR A 100 -14.32 3.00 -14.16
CA THR A 100 -15.57 3.10 -13.41
C THR A 100 -15.24 3.66 -12.02
N LEU A 101 -16.23 4.24 -11.34
CA LEU A 101 -16.00 4.76 -9.98
C LEU A 101 -15.47 3.67 -9.03
N GLN A 102 -15.99 2.45 -9.15
CA GLN A 102 -15.52 1.32 -8.35
C GLN A 102 -14.08 0.94 -8.71
N ASN A 103 -13.76 0.79 -9.99
CA ASN A 103 -12.41 0.44 -10.43
C ASN A 103 -11.38 1.50 -10.01
N ILE A 104 -11.75 2.79 -10.05
CA ILE A 104 -10.87 3.87 -9.60
C ILE A 104 -10.69 3.83 -8.09
N LEU A 105 -11.75 3.59 -7.30
CA LEU A 105 -11.64 3.44 -5.85
C LEU A 105 -10.76 2.25 -5.45
N ASP A 106 -10.86 1.15 -6.18
CA ASP A 106 -10.02 -0.04 -5.99
C ASP A 106 -8.58 0.23 -6.45
N GLU A 107 -8.38 1.01 -7.52
CA GLU A 107 -7.03 1.40 -7.94
C GLU A 107 -6.38 2.32 -6.92
N ARG A 108 -7.12 3.28 -6.34
CA ARG A 108 -6.62 4.15 -5.27
C ARG A 108 -6.20 3.34 -4.04
N LEU A 109 -6.92 2.27 -3.70
CA LEU A 109 -6.52 1.34 -2.63
C LEU A 109 -5.15 0.71 -2.91
N LEU A 110 -4.94 0.20 -4.12
CA LEU A 110 -3.71 -0.48 -4.50
C LEU A 110 -2.53 0.48 -4.61
N GLU A 111 -2.75 1.61 -5.28
CA GLU A 111 -1.73 2.58 -5.61
C GLU A 111 -1.29 3.37 -4.36
N LEU A 112 -2.25 3.90 -3.59
CA LEU A 112 -2.02 4.80 -2.46
C LEU A 112 -2.04 4.10 -1.09
N ALA A 113 -1.89 2.77 -1.07
CA ALA A 113 -1.80 2.01 0.17
C ALA A 113 -0.73 2.62 1.09
N TRP A 114 -1.11 2.88 2.35
CA TRP A 114 -0.23 3.42 3.38
C TRP A 114 0.29 4.86 3.17
N GLU A 115 -0.40 5.65 2.33
CA GLU A 115 -0.09 7.07 2.12
C GLU A 115 -1.12 8.02 2.75
N GLY A 116 -2.04 7.52 3.59
CA GLY A 116 -2.98 8.38 4.35
C GLY A 116 -4.28 8.76 3.64
N HIS A 117 -4.56 8.24 2.44
CA HIS A 117 -5.74 8.63 1.65
C HIS A 117 -7.01 7.80 1.91
N ARG A 118 -6.88 6.53 2.32
CA ARG A 118 -7.98 5.53 2.22
C ARG A 118 -9.28 5.95 2.93
N ARG A 119 -9.19 6.55 4.11
CA ARG A 119 -10.39 6.99 4.84
C ARG A 119 -11.18 8.04 4.05
N GLN A 120 -10.47 9.01 3.47
CA GLN A 120 -11.09 10.12 2.74
C GLN A 120 -11.73 9.61 1.45
N ASP A 121 -11.04 8.71 0.74
CA ASP A 121 -11.57 8.08 -0.48
C ASP A 121 -12.89 7.31 -0.24
N LEU A 122 -13.06 6.71 0.94
CA LEU A 122 -14.27 5.96 1.32
C LEU A 122 -15.46 6.83 1.73
N ILE A 123 -15.25 8.09 2.09
CA ILE A 123 -16.31 9.00 2.57
C ILE A 123 -16.98 9.77 1.41
N ARG A 124 -16.26 9.91 0.30
CA ARG A 124 -16.55 10.80 -0.83
C ARG A 124 -17.68 10.36 -1.76
#